data_AF-A0A3C0U5E9-F1
#
_entry.id   AF-A0A3C0U5E9-F1
#
_cell.length_a   1.000
_cell.length_b   1.000
_cell.length_c   1.000
_cell.angle_alpha   90.00
_cell.angle_beta   90.00
_cell.angle_gamma   90.00
#
_symmetry.space_group_name_H-M   'P 1'
#
loop_
_entity.id
_entity.type
_entity.pdbx_description
1 polymer ?
#
loop_
_entity_poly.entity_id
_entity_poly.type
_entity_poly.pdbx_seq_one_letter_code
_entity_poly.pdbx_strand_id
1 'polypeptide(L)'
;FDCMVEMESSSEFMVMEGDEYLSSPIDLRPKFHLYRPNITVITGIAWDHINVFPTFESYLEQFKIYLDTIEPGGALIYNERDQVLKE
;
A
#
# COMPACT_ATOMS: atom_id res chain seq x y z
N PHE A 1 5.35 -20.44 -11.27
CA PHE A 1 5.68 -20.36 -9.84
C PHE A 1 5.11 -21.61 -9.20
N ASP A 2 5.96 -22.44 -8.57
CA ASP A 2 5.52 -23.71 -7.97
C ASP A 2 4.93 -23.53 -6.56
N CYS A 3 5.03 -22.32 -6.01
CA CYS A 3 4.47 -21.91 -4.73
C CYS A 3 3.84 -20.51 -4.88
N MET A 4 2.63 -20.31 -4.32
CA MET A 4 1.92 -19.03 -4.33
C MET A 4 2.28 -18.17 -3.12
N VAL A 5 2.46 -18.78 -1.95
CA VAL A 5 2.82 -18.14 -0.67
C VAL A 5 3.66 -19.12 0.14
N GLU A 6 4.75 -18.62 0.72
CA GLU A 6 5.61 -19.36 1.63
C GLU A 6 5.74 -18.57 2.94
N MET A 7 5.60 -19.27 4.07
CA MET A 7 5.73 -18.69 5.41
C MET A 7 6.54 -19.65 6.27
N GLU A 8 7.76 -19.25 6.61
CA GLU A 8 8.65 -19.99 7.51
C GLU A 8 9.16 -19.05 8.60
N SER A 9 9.41 -19.59 9.79
CA SER A 9 9.97 -18.80 10.90
C SER A 9 11.42 -18.36 10.66
N SER A 10 12.13 -19.00 9.72
CA SER A 10 13.48 -18.65 9.26
C SER A 10 13.51 -17.48 8.27
N SER A 11 12.37 -17.10 7.67
CA SER A 11 12.32 -16.01 6.70
C SER A 11 12.49 -14.66 7.39
N GLU A 12 13.56 -13.94 7.04
CA GLU A 12 13.86 -12.62 7.61
C GLU A 12 13.02 -11.50 6.99
N PHE A 13 12.43 -11.73 5.81
CA PHE A 13 11.70 -10.72 5.04
C PHE A 13 10.37 -11.25 4.53
N MET A 14 9.39 -10.35 4.44
CA MET A 14 8.13 -10.56 3.76
C MET A 14 7.98 -9.48 2.69
N VAL A 15 7.68 -9.89 1.46
CA VAL A 15 7.37 -8.98 0.35
C VAL A 15 5.89 -9.13 0.04
N MET A 16 5.16 -8.03 0.13
CA MET A 16 3.72 -7.98 -0.11
C MET A 16 3.42 -6.94 -1.19
N GLU A 17 2.47 -7.26 -2.06
CA GLU A 17 1.86 -6.26 -2.93
C GLU A 17 0.97 -5.33 -2.09
N GLY A 18 1.18 -4.02 -2.22
CA GLY A 18 0.39 -3.00 -1.52
C GLY A 18 -0.94 -2.75 -2.24
N ASP A 19 -1.92 -3.60 -2.00
CA ASP A 19 -3.26 -3.52 -2.61
C ASP A 19 -4.17 -2.54 -1.85
N GLU A 20 -4.74 -1.57 -2.57
CA GLU A 20 -5.63 -0.55 -2.04
C GLU A 20 -7.12 -0.95 -2.00
N TYR A 21 -7.49 -2.15 -2.44
CA TYR A 21 -8.84 -2.70 -2.26
C TYR A 21 -9.22 -2.82 -0.78
N LEU A 22 -10.53 -2.79 -0.53
CA LEU A 22 -11.11 -3.04 0.79
C LEU A 22 -10.66 -4.40 1.36
N SER A 23 -10.34 -4.40 2.64
CA SER A 23 -9.83 -5.57 3.35
C SER A 23 -10.87 -6.70 3.42
N SER A 24 -12.13 -6.37 3.69
CA SER A 24 -13.24 -7.32 3.73
C SER A 24 -14.62 -6.62 3.66
N PRO A 25 -15.74 -7.35 3.53
CA PRO A 25 -17.09 -6.76 3.61
C PRO A 25 -17.42 -6.08 4.94
N ILE A 26 -16.67 -6.39 6.01
CA ILE A 26 -16.86 -5.82 7.36
C ILE A 26 -15.76 -4.84 7.75
N ASP A 27 -14.67 -4.78 6.99
CA ASP A 27 -13.56 -3.85 7.17
C ASP A 27 -13.29 -3.13 5.86
N LEU A 28 -13.82 -1.92 5.77
CA LEU A 28 -13.77 -1.08 4.57
C LEU A 28 -12.47 -0.28 4.47
N ARG A 29 -11.43 -0.63 5.25
CA ARG A 29 -10.11 -0.04 5.06
C ARG A 29 -9.38 -0.76 3.92
N PRO A 30 -8.64 -0.04 3.07
CA PRO A 30 -7.66 -0.64 2.18
C PRO A 30 -6.74 -1.66 2.86
N LYS A 31 -6.42 -2.78 2.20
CA LYS A 31 -5.60 -3.85 2.79
C LYS A 31 -4.25 -3.32 3.26
N PHE A 32 -3.63 -2.45 2.46
CA PHE A 32 -2.30 -1.91 2.77
C PHE A 32 -2.22 -1.12 4.09
N HIS A 33 -3.34 -0.66 4.66
CA HIS A 33 -3.38 0.00 5.96
C HIS A 33 -3.02 -0.94 7.11
N LEU A 34 -3.09 -2.25 6.88
CA LEU A 34 -2.84 -3.28 7.89
C LEU A 34 -1.39 -3.75 7.95
N TYR A 35 -0.56 -3.41 6.95
CA TYR A 35 0.73 -4.06 6.73
C TYR A 35 1.85 -3.51 7.61
N ARG A 36 1.79 -2.22 8.00
CA ARG A 36 2.81 -1.53 8.81
C ARG A 36 4.24 -1.81 8.32
N PRO A 37 4.60 -1.38 7.11
CA PRO A 37 5.83 -1.80 6.43
C PRO A 37 7.08 -1.14 7.04
N ASN A 38 8.22 -1.83 6.95
CA ASN A 38 9.53 -1.23 7.20
C ASN A 38 10.08 -0.54 5.95
N ILE A 39 9.74 -1.03 4.75
CA ILE A 39 10.14 -0.44 3.48
C ILE A 39 8.92 -0.43 2.56
N THR A 40 8.63 0.73 1.98
CA THR A 40 7.55 0.93 1.02
C THR A 40 8.12 1.35 -0.32
N VAL A 41 7.61 0.78 -1.41
CA VAL A 41 7.92 1.19 -2.78
C VAL A 41 6.61 1.59 -3.47
N ILE A 42 6.50 2.84 -3.91
CA ILE A 42 5.34 3.32 -4.68
C ILE A 42 5.78 3.74 -6.08
N THR A 43 5.37 2.99 -7.09
CA THR A 43 5.81 3.18 -8.48
C THR A 43 4.98 4.21 -9.25
N GLY A 44 3.75 4.47 -8.81
CA GLY A 44 2.87 5.51 -9.35
C GLY A 44 1.52 5.51 -8.63
N ILE A 45 0.75 6.58 -8.81
CA ILE A 45 -0.65 6.67 -8.37
C ILE A 45 -1.51 7.04 -9.58
N ALA A 46 -2.37 6.11 -9.99
CA ALA A 46 -3.38 6.34 -11.01
C ALA A 46 -4.74 6.06 -10.39
N TRP A 47 -5.71 6.94 -10.59
CA TRP A 47 -7.02 6.79 -9.97
C TRP A 47 -7.69 5.50 -10.45
N ASP A 48 -7.78 4.54 -9.55
CA ASP A 48 -8.48 3.27 -9.72
C ASP A 48 -9.59 3.13 -8.66
N HIS A 49 -10.37 2.05 -8.72
CA HIS A 49 -11.36 1.71 -7.71
C HIS A 49 -12.45 2.77 -7.49
N ILE A 50 -12.89 3.43 -8.57
CA ILE A 50 -13.88 4.53 -8.56
C ILE A 50 -15.20 4.16 -7.85
N ASN A 51 -15.58 2.88 -7.88
CA ASN A 51 -16.78 2.37 -7.19
C ASN A 51 -16.66 2.42 -5.66
N VAL A 52 -15.43 2.48 -5.13
CA VAL A 52 -15.10 2.49 -3.70
C VAL A 52 -14.62 3.88 -3.27
N PHE A 53 -13.81 4.54 -4.11
CA PHE A 53 -13.26 5.88 -3.89
C PHE A 53 -13.78 6.84 -4.95
N PRO A 54 -14.91 7.54 -4.68
CA PRO A 54 -15.65 8.28 -5.70
C PRO A 54 -14.91 9.51 -6.26
N THR A 55 -13.87 9.97 -5.58
CA THR A 55 -13.03 11.08 -6.04
C THR A 55 -11.56 10.73 -5.95
N PHE A 56 -10.75 11.34 -6.80
CA PHE A 56 -9.30 11.17 -6.78
C PHE A 56 -8.69 11.61 -5.44
N GLU A 57 -9.23 12.65 -4.82
CA GLU A 57 -8.80 13.13 -3.51
C GLU A 57 -9.05 12.08 -2.42
N SER A 58 -10.22 11.42 -2.45
CA SER A 58 -10.55 10.35 -1.50
C SER A 58 -9.65 9.12 -1.67
N TYR A 59 -9.22 8.85 -2.90
CA TYR A 59 -8.27 7.79 -3.24
C TYR A 59 -6.86 8.14 -2.75
N LEU A 60 -6.39 9.36 -3.05
CA LEU A 60 -5.08 9.86 -2.61
C LEU A 60 -4.96 9.90 -1.07
N GLU A 61 -6.04 10.22 -0.37
CA GLU A 61 -6.09 10.18 1.09
C GLU A 61 -5.76 8.80 1.66
N GLN A 62 -6.10 7.72 0.94
CA GLN A 62 -5.75 6.36 1.39
C GLN A 62 -4.25 6.13 1.40
N PHE A 63 -3.53 6.69 0.42
CA PHE A 63 -2.07 6.63 0.37
C PHE A 63 -1.45 7.47 1.48
N LYS A 64 -1.99 8.65 1.78
CA LYS A 64 -1.52 9.47 2.91
C LYS A 64 -1.66 8.74 4.24
N ILE A 65 -2.84 8.15 4.51
CA ILE A 65 -3.08 7.33 5.70
C ILE A 65 -2.12 6.14 5.74
N TYR A 66 -1.89 5.48 4.61
CA TYR A 66 -0.94 4.37 4.52
C TYR A 66 0.50 4.80 4.86
N LEU A 67 0.97 5.95 4.36
CA LEU A 67 2.30 6.47 4.66
C LEU A 67 2.50 6.71 6.16
N ASP A 68 1.44 7.11 6.88
CA ASP A 68 1.47 7.26 8.35
C ASP A 68 1.57 5.91 9.10
N THR A 69 1.36 4.78 8.43
CA THR A 69 1.50 3.44 9.02
C THR A 69 2.91 2.85 8.89
N ILE A 70 3.79 3.48 8.11
CA ILE A 70 5.19 3.04 7.96
C ILE A 70 5.86 3.04 9.33
N GLU A 71 6.57 1.95 9.65
CA GLU A 71 7.22 1.81 10.97
C GLU A 71 8.26 2.91 11.22
N PRO A 72 8.44 3.37 12.47
CA PRO A 72 9.48 4.35 12.79
C PRO A 72 10.87 3.89 12.33
N GLY A 73 11.57 4.74 11.59
CA GLY A 73 12.86 4.39 10.97
C GLY A 73 12.76 3.61 9.66
N GLY A 74 11.55 3.38 9.16
CA GLY A 74 11.28 2.80 7.85
C GLY A 74 11.66 3.72 6.69
N ALA A 75 11.62 3.19 5.48
CA ALA A 75 12.00 3.88 4.25
C ALA A 75 10.85 3.94 3.24
N LEU A 76 10.69 5.10 2.62
CA LEU A 76 9.83 5.31 1.46
C LEU A 76 10.68 5.46 0.21
N ILE A 77 10.43 4.62 -0.79
CA ILE A 77 10.98 4.72 -2.14
C ILE A 77 9.80 5.03 -3.06
N TYR A 78 9.90 6.08 -3.86
CA TYR A 78 8.84 6.46 -4.78
C TYR A 78 9.38 6.91 -6.13
N ASN A 79 8.51 6.87 -7.15
CA ASN A 79 8.84 7.32 -8.49
C ASN A 79 8.76 8.85 -8.60
N GLU A 80 9.91 9.54 -8.62
CA GLU A 80 10.01 11.00 -8.74
C GLU A 80 9.35 11.58 -10.01
N ARG A 81 9.16 10.76 -11.06
CA ARG A 81 8.53 11.20 -12.31
C ARG A 81 7.01 11.31 -12.22
N ASP A 82 6.40 10.70 -11.21
CA ASP A 82 4.98 10.84 -10.92
C ASP A 82 4.75 12.12 -10.10
N GLN A 83 3.98 13.06 -10.64
CA GLN A 83 3.73 14.34 -9.97
C GLN A 83 2.90 14.16 -8.69
N VAL A 84 1.98 13.19 -8.67
CA VAL A 84 1.11 12.95 -7.53
C VAL A 84 1.92 12.48 -6.31
N LEU A 85 2.95 11.67 -6.55
CA LEU A 85 3.85 11.18 -5.50
C LEU A 85 4.87 12.21 -5.02
N LYS A 86 5.07 13.28 -5.80
CA LYS A 86 6.03 14.33 -5.47
C LYS A 86 5.45 15.41 -4.55
N GLU A 87 4.13 15.53 -4.53
CA GLU A 87 3.38 16.47 -3.67
C GLU A 87 3.25 15.98 -2.23
#